data_AF-A0A3D1BYQ8-F1
#
_entry.id   AF-A0A3D1BYQ8-F1
#
_cell.length_a   1.000
_cell.length_b   1.000
_cell.length_c   1.000
_cell.angle_alpha   90.00
_cell.angle_beta   90.00
_cell.angle_gamma   90.00
#
_symmetry.space_group_name_H-M   'P 1'
#
loop_
_entity.id
_entity.type
_entity.pdbx_description
1 polymer ?
#
loop_
_entity_poly.entity_id
_entity_poly.type
_entity_poly.pdbx_seq_one_letter_code
_entity_poly.pdbx_strand_id
1 'polypeptide(L)'
;MANFFSYFPQINYSLDDNPQSVDLITNLNFRFIFDENIKKNTAAYYEYIIQDGDTPEILASKIYDSPERHWIILLFNDIVDPLFDWPMQQSVLNNYIENKYGSIPWAQSNVKNYQQIITRTDNYSGTVQTDIINIDSAAYANVTIST
;
A
#
# COMPACT_ATOMS: atom_id res chain seq x y z
N MET A 1 -6.91 10.94 11.12
CA MET A 1 -5.95 10.12 11.88
C MET A 1 -5.62 10.67 13.27
N ALA A 2 -6.06 11.89 13.65
CA ALA A 2 -5.55 12.56 14.85
C ALA A 2 -5.86 11.79 16.15
N ASN A 3 -7.04 11.16 16.22
CA ASN A 3 -7.46 10.43 17.42
C ASN A 3 -6.95 8.99 17.48
N PHE A 4 -6.33 8.45 16.43
CA PHE A 4 -5.78 7.09 16.45
C PHE A 4 -4.51 7.02 17.32
N PHE A 5 -3.62 8.00 17.17
CA PHE A 5 -2.35 8.04 17.88
C PHE A 5 -2.48 8.45 19.35
N SER A 6 -3.63 8.95 19.80
CA SER A 6 -3.84 9.26 21.21
C SER A 6 -3.92 8.01 22.10
N TYR A 7 -4.19 6.84 21.53
CA TYR A 7 -4.19 5.56 22.24
C TYR A 7 -2.78 4.98 22.44
N PHE A 8 -1.76 5.57 21.82
CA PHE A 8 -0.42 5.02 21.84
C PHE A 8 0.31 5.47 23.12
N PRO A 9 1.20 4.64 23.68
CA PRO A 9 1.96 5.03 24.85
C PRO A 9 2.87 6.23 24.51
N GLN A 10 3.02 7.14 25.47
CA GLN A 10 3.99 8.22 25.36
C GLN A 10 5.36 7.75 25.84
N ILE A 11 6.40 8.22 25.17
CA ILE A 11 7.79 7.96 25.54
C ILE A 11 8.51 9.29 25.77
N ASN A 12 9.45 9.25 26.71
CA ASN A 12 10.37 10.34 26.95
C ASN A 12 11.41 10.37 25.82
N TYR A 13 11.52 11.48 25.11
CA TYR A 13 12.48 11.67 24.03
C TYR A 13 13.13 13.05 24.11
N SER A 14 14.44 13.10 23.88
CA SER A 14 15.21 14.35 23.84
C SER A 14 15.40 14.75 22.38
N LEU A 15 14.86 15.89 21.98
CA LEU A 15 15.04 16.44 20.62
C LEU A 15 16.35 17.22 20.48
N ASP A 16 16.90 17.69 21.60
CA ASP A 16 18.15 18.46 21.65
C ASP A 16 19.33 17.61 22.14
N ASP A 17 20.54 18.07 21.83
CA ASP A 17 21.82 17.58 22.40
C ASP A 17 21.94 17.85 23.91
N ASN A 18 20.98 18.55 24.51
CA ASN A 18 20.97 18.84 25.93
C ASN A 18 20.23 17.72 26.69
N PRO A 19 20.90 16.89 27.51
CA PRO A 19 20.30 15.72 28.16
C PRO A 19 19.31 16.06 29.30
N GLN A 20 18.88 17.31 29.41
CA GLN A 20 17.93 17.80 30.41
C GLN A 20 16.58 18.24 29.81
N SER A 21 16.49 18.42 28.48
CA SER A 21 15.22 18.69 27.79
C SER A 21 14.59 17.38 27.33
N VAL A 22 13.83 16.76 28.23
CA VAL A 22 13.06 15.55 27.93
C VAL A 22 11.62 15.94 27.64
N ASP A 23 11.18 15.69 26.41
CA ASP A 23 9.80 15.89 25.99
C ASP A 23 9.03 14.55 25.98
N LEU A 24 7.74 14.62 26.33
CA LEU A 24 6.81 13.50 26.19
C LEU A 24 6.24 13.49 24.77
N ILE A 25 6.64 12.52 23.98
CA ILE A 25 6.15 12.34 22.60
C ILE A 25 5.36 11.04 22.46
N THR A 26 4.41 11.02 21.52
CA THR A 26 3.69 9.80 21.17
C THR A 26 4.62 8.80 20.51
N ASN A 27 4.63 7.55 20.98
CA ASN A 27 5.51 6.52 20.43
C ASN A 27 5.02 5.98 19.09
N LEU A 28 5.62 6.42 17.98
CA LEU A 28 5.28 5.94 16.63
C LEU A 28 5.86 4.56 16.28
N ASN A 29 6.77 4.02 17.09
CA ASN A 29 7.34 2.68 16.85
C ASN A 29 6.38 1.56 17.30
N PHE A 30 5.28 1.91 17.97
CA PHE A 30 4.28 0.94 18.37
C PHE A 30 3.43 0.55 17.14
N ARG A 31 3.43 -0.74 16.79
CA ARG A 31 2.65 -1.26 15.66
C ARG A 31 1.37 -1.94 16.16
N PHE A 32 0.23 -1.46 15.69
CA PHE A 32 -1.06 -2.12 15.88
C PHE A 32 -1.36 -3.01 14.67
N ILE A 33 -1.76 -4.27 14.92
CA ILE A 33 -2.14 -5.23 13.88
C ILE A 33 -3.39 -5.98 14.36
N PHE A 34 -4.33 -6.22 13.45
CA PHE A 34 -5.46 -7.13 13.71
C PHE A 34 -4.98 -8.58 13.73
N ASP A 35 -5.61 -9.42 14.56
CA ASP A 35 -5.38 -10.86 14.53
C ASP A 35 -5.74 -11.42 13.15
N GLU A 36 -4.85 -12.23 12.57
CA GLU A 36 -5.06 -12.89 11.29
C GLU A 36 -6.33 -13.75 11.28
N ASN A 37 -6.71 -14.30 12.43
CA ASN A 37 -7.93 -15.11 12.54
C ASN A 37 -9.19 -14.29 12.23
N ILE A 38 -9.19 -13.01 12.59
CA ILE A 38 -10.31 -12.10 12.31
C ILE A 38 -10.34 -11.76 10.81
N LYS A 39 -9.17 -11.55 10.19
CA LYS A 39 -9.07 -11.29 8.75
C LYS A 39 -9.53 -12.49 7.91
N LYS A 40 -9.31 -13.72 8.38
CA LYS A 40 -9.76 -14.95 7.70
C LYS A 40 -11.25 -15.24 7.90
N ASN A 41 -11.91 -14.58 8.85
CA ASN A 41 -13.32 -14.79 9.13
C ASN A 41 -14.20 -13.95 8.20
N THR A 42 -14.82 -14.59 7.22
CA THR A 42 -15.71 -13.94 6.25
C THR A 42 -16.98 -13.34 6.87
N ALA A 43 -17.34 -13.71 8.10
CA ALA A 43 -18.44 -13.07 8.83
C ALA A 43 -18.05 -11.73 9.49
N ALA A 44 -16.75 -11.42 9.57
CA ALA A 44 -16.25 -10.22 10.24
C ALA A 44 -16.18 -8.99 9.32
N TYR A 45 -16.31 -9.16 8.01
CA TYR A 45 -16.19 -8.08 7.03
C TYR A 45 -17.15 -8.29 5.85
N TYR A 46 -17.33 -7.24 5.06
CA TYR A 46 -18.01 -7.30 3.77
C TYR A 46 -17.17 -6.55 2.74
N GLU A 47 -17.31 -6.92 1.47
CA GLU A 47 -16.58 -6.28 0.39
C GLU A 47 -17.31 -4.99 -0.04
N TYR A 48 -16.54 -3.94 -0.29
CA TYR A 48 -17.06 -2.66 -0.77
C TYR A 48 -16.28 -2.21 -2.01
N ILE A 49 -17.00 -1.86 -3.07
CA ILE A 49 -16.42 -1.28 -4.29
C ILE A 49 -16.32 0.23 -4.10
N ILE A 50 -15.09 0.71 -4.00
CA ILE A 50 -14.77 2.12 -3.80
C ILE A 50 -15.26 2.93 -5.00
N GLN A 51 -16.02 4.00 -4.73
CA GLN A 51 -16.52 4.92 -5.74
C GLN A 51 -15.52 6.05 -5.99
N ASP A 52 -15.63 6.73 -7.14
CA ASP A 52 -14.75 7.86 -7.44
C ASP A 52 -14.90 8.98 -6.40
N GLY A 53 -13.78 9.42 -5.84
CA GLY A 53 -13.73 10.44 -4.79
C GLY A 53 -13.99 9.94 -3.36
N ASP A 54 -14.23 8.64 -3.14
CA ASP A 54 -14.29 8.08 -1.79
C ASP A 54 -12.88 8.03 -1.17
N THR A 55 -12.68 8.81 -0.10
CA THR A 55 -11.49 8.68 0.75
C THR A 55 -11.77 7.71 1.91
N PRO A 56 -10.73 7.16 2.56
CA PRO A 56 -10.90 6.30 3.73
C PRO A 56 -11.75 6.96 4.84
N GLU A 57 -11.60 8.26 5.05
CA GLU A 57 -12.37 9.03 6.05
C GLU A 57 -13.84 9.16 5.67
N ILE A 58 -14.13 9.42 4.38
CA ILE A 58 -15.50 9.49 3.87
C ILE A 58 -16.17 8.13 4.02
N LEU A 59 -15.47 7.05 3.66
CA LEU A 59 -15.99 5.70 3.79
C LEU A 59 -16.22 5.33 5.27
N ALA A 60 -15.29 5.66 6.16
CA ALA A 60 -15.46 5.42 7.58
C ALA A 60 -16.62 6.23 8.18
N SER A 61 -16.84 7.45 7.71
CA SER A 61 -18.00 8.26 8.09
C SER A 61 -19.32 7.59 7.66
N LYS A 62 -19.38 7.02 6.45
CA LYS A 62 -20.56 6.33 5.92
C LYS A 62 -20.86 5.00 6.63
N ILE A 63 -19.82 4.26 7.03
CA ILE A 63 -19.96 2.89 7.56
C ILE A 63 -19.96 2.84 9.08
N TYR A 64 -19.14 3.65 9.73
CA TYR A 64 -18.91 3.61 11.18
C TYR A 64 -19.41 4.87 11.91
N ASP A 65 -20.16 5.74 11.22
CA ASP A 65 -20.65 7.03 11.69
C ASP A 65 -19.54 7.94 12.27
N SER A 66 -18.29 7.71 11.87
CA SER A 66 -17.16 8.45 12.38
C SER A 66 -16.02 8.47 11.36
N PRO A 67 -15.62 9.65 10.87
CA PRO A 67 -14.48 9.77 9.97
C PRO A 67 -13.17 9.36 10.65
N GLU A 68 -13.08 9.39 11.98
CA GLU A 68 -11.86 9.01 12.72
C GLU A 68 -11.57 7.50 12.72
N ARG A 69 -12.51 6.67 12.25
CA ARG A 69 -12.38 5.20 12.22
C ARG A 69 -11.82 4.64 10.90
N HIS A 70 -11.32 5.49 10.01
CA HIS A 70 -10.68 5.09 8.75
C HIS A 70 -9.45 4.18 8.92
N TRP A 71 -8.75 4.27 10.05
CA TRP A 71 -7.64 3.35 10.35
C TRP A 71 -8.09 1.88 10.38
N ILE A 72 -9.35 1.58 10.71
CA ILE A 72 -9.88 0.20 10.67
C ILE A 72 -9.84 -0.31 9.24
N ILE A 73 -10.32 0.48 8.29
CA ILE A 73 -10.37 0.14 6.86
C ILE A 73 -8.96 -0.07 6.32
N LEU A 74 -8.05 0.86 6.62
CA LEU A 74 -6.68 0.82 6.13
C LEU A 74 -5.91 -0.40 6.69
N LEU A 75 -5.96 -0.62 8.02
CA LEU A 75 -5.25 -1.72 8.66
C LEU A 75 -5.84 -3.10 8.33
N PHE A 76 -7.14 -3.17 8.05
CA PHE A 76 -7.77 -4.43 7.62
C PHE A 76 -7.31 -4.84 6.22
N ASN A 77 -7.08 -3.86 5.32
CA ASN A 77 -6.57 -4.08 3.96
C ASN A 77 -5.03 -4.05 3.86
N ASP A 78 -4.31 -4.04 4.99
CA ASP A 78 -2.85 -3.97 5.04
C ASP A 78 -2.25 -2.77 4.28
N ILE A 79 -3.01 -1.68 4.21
CA ILE A 79 -2.58 -0.43 3.60
C ILE A 79 -1.71 0.34 4.59
N VAL A 80 -0.48 0.64 4.18
CA VAL A 80 0.50 1.38 4.99
C VAL A 80 0.57 2.84 4.56
N ASP A 81 0.54 3.11 3.25
CA ASP A 81 0.56 4.46 2.70
C ASP A 81 -0.82 4.84 2.13
N PRO A 82 -1.66 5.57 2.87
CA PRO A 82 -3.00 5.94 2.41
C PRO A 82 -2.99 6.87 1.19
N LEU A 83 -1.87 7.51 0.87
CA LEU A 83 -1.78 8.49 -0.20
C LEU A 83 -1.59 7.82 -1.57
N PHE A 84 -0.82 6.74 -1.62
CA PHE A 84 -0.49 6.03 -2.86
C PHE A 84 -1.11 4.64 -2.99
N ASP A 85 -1.35 3.95 -1.86
CA ASP A 85 -1.95 2.62 -1.88
C ASP A 85 -3.48 2.69 -1.99
N TRP A 86 -4.09 3.81 -1.57
CA TRP A 86 -5.52 4.04 -1.76
C TRP A 86 -5.81 4.41 -3.22
N PRO A 87 -6.92 3.93 -3.82
CA PRO A 87 -7.31 4.33 -5.16
C PRO A 87 -7.49 5.85 -5.26
N MET A 88 -6.74 6.46 -6.16
CA MET A 88 -6.83 7.87 -6.47
C MET A 88 -8.11 8.19 -7.23
N GLN A 89 -8.61 9.40 -7.04
CA GLN A 89 -9.68 9.96 -7.88
C GLN A 89 -9.23 9.99 -9.34
N GLN A 90 -10.16 9.76 -10.28
CA GLN A 90 -9.87 9.71 -11.71
C GLN A 90 -9.14 10.96 -12.23
N SER A 91 -9.52 12.16 -11.78
CA SER A 91 -8.88 13.42 -12.16
C SER A 91 -7.43 13.51 -11.68
N VAL A 92 -7.17 13.09 -10.43
CA VAL A 92 -5.83 13.06 -9.82
C VAL A 92 -4.96 12.02 -10.52
N LEU A 93 -5.51 10.85 -10.81
CA LEU A 93 -4.84 9.80 -11.56
C LEU A 93 -4.44 10.26 -12.97
N ASN A 94 -5.34 10.92 -13.69
CA ASN A 94 -5.06 11.47 -15.01
C ASN A 94 -3.91 12.48 -14.95
N ASN A 95 -3.95 13.43 -14.02
CA ASN A 95 -2.86 14.39 -13.81
C ASN A 95 -1.55 13.69 -13.42
N TYR A 96 -1.60 12.65 -12.58
CA TYR A 96 -0.43 11.86 -12.22
C TYR A 96 0.18 11.16 -13.44
N ILE A 97 -0.65 10.57 -14.31
CA ILE A 97 -0.23 9.94 -15.56
C ILE A 97 0.40 10.97 -16.50
N GLU A 98 -0.25 12.12 -16.71
CA GLU A 98 0.26 13.18 -17.57
C GLU A 98 1.59 13.75 -17.06
N ASN A 99 1.72 14.00 -15.76
CA ASN A 99 2.96 14.47 -15.17
C ASN A 99 4.11 13.44 -15.29
N LYS A 100 3.78 12.15 -15.23
CA LYS A 100 4.78 11.07 -15.26
C LYS A 100 5.16 10.63 -16.67
N TYR A 101 4.22 10.67 -17.61
CA TYR A 101 4.34 10.10 -18.96
C TYR A 101 4.09 11.10 -20.09
N GLY A 102 3.85 12.38 -19.75
CA GLY A 102 3.62 13.47 -20.69
C GLY A 102 2.18 13.58 -21.20
N SER A 103 1.51 12.45 -21.50
CA SER A 103 0.09 12.46 -21.91
C SER A 103 -0.59 11.12 -21.71
N ILE A 104 -1.92 11.13 -21.53
CA ILE A 104 -2.73 9.90 -21.41
C ILE A 104 -2.62 9.01 -22.67
N PRO A 105 -2.74 9.54 -23.92
CA PRO A 105 -2.64 8.70 -25.11
C PRO A 105 -1.28 8.03 -25.27
N TRP A 106 -0.20 8.72 -24.88
CA TRP A 106 1.14 8.13 -24.90
C TRP A 106 1.27 7.02 -23.86
N ALA A 107 0.77 7.23 -22.64
CA ALA A 107 0.81 6.22 -21.57
C ALA A 107 0.02 4.96 -21.92
N GLN A 108 -1.11 5.08 -22.65
CA GLN A 108 -1.94 3.94 -23.05
C GLN A 108 -1.35 3.13 -24.22
N SER A 109 -0.55 3.76 -25.07
CA SER A 109 -0.02 3.13 -26.30
C SER A 109 1.40 2.60 -26.16
N ASN A 110 2.17 3.07 -25.16
CA ASN A 110 3.58 2.72 -25.02
C ASN A 110 3.79 1.70 -23.89
N VAL A 111 4.65 0.72 -24.18
CA VAL A 111 5.10 -0.24 -23.17
C VAL A 111 6.15 0.42 -22.28
N LYS A 112 5.91 0.44 -20.97
CA LYS A 112 6.85 1.01 -20.00
C LYS A 112 8.14 0.19 -19.92
N ASN A 113 8.03 -1.12 -19.71
CA ASN A 113 9.14 -2.05 -19.57
C ASN A 113 8.70 -3.45 -19.99
N TYR A 114 9.62 -4.25 -20.50
CA TYR A 114 9.44 -5.69 -20.65
C TYR A 114 10.10 -6.39 -19.46
N GLN A 115 9.47 -7.46 -18.95
CA GLN A 115 9.98 -8.20 -17.81
C GLN A 115 9.97 -9.70 -18.09
N GLN A 116 11.03 -10.38 -17.66
CA GLN A 116 11.13 -11.82 -17.65
C GLN A 116 11.03 -12.31 -16.21
N ILE A 117 10.15 -13.29 -15.97
CA ILE A 117 9.98 -13.93 -14.67
C ILE A 117 10.64 -15.31 -14.77
N ILE A 118 11.72 -15.52 -14.01
CA ILE A 118 12.43 -16.80 -13.96
C ILE A 118 12.04 -17.49 -12.66
N THR A 119 11.42 -18.67 -12.79
CA THR A 119 11.03 -19.47 -11.64
C THR A 119 11.96 -20.67 -11.53
N ARG A 120 12.66 -20.81 -10.39
CA ARG A 120 13.56 -21.93 -10.09
C ARG A 120 12.96 -22.74 -8.96
N THR A 121 12.72 -24.02 -9.23
CA THR A 121 12.24 -24.97 -8.21
C THR A 121 13.40 -25.85 -7.79
N ASP A 122 13.73 -25.85 -6.50
CA ASP A 122 14.66 -26.82 -5.94
C ASP A 122 13.92 -28.12 -5.63
N ASN A 123 14.32 -29.21 -6.32
CA ASN A 123 13.69 -30.52 -6.21
C ASN A 123 13.88 -31.19 -4.84
N TYR A 124 14.81 -30.71 -4.01
CA TYR A 124 15.07 -31.27 -2.67
C TYR A 124 14.33 -30.55 -1.54
N SER A 125 14.17 -29.23 -1.62
CA SER A 125 13.50 -28.43 -0.57
C SER A 125 12.04 -28.05 -0.90
N GLY A 126 11.61 -28.21 -2.15
CA GLY A 126 10.32 -27.74 -2.63
C GLY A 126 10.19 -26.21 -2.65
N THR A 127 11.27 -25.48 -2.38
CA THR A 127 11.29 -24.02 -2.36
C THR A 127 11.27 -23.50 -3.80
N VAL A 128 10.33 -22.62 -4.09
CA VAL A 128 10.24 -21.89 -5.37
C VAL A 128 10.87 -20.52 -5.18
N GLN A 129 11.90 -20.23 -5.97
CA GLN A 129 12.50 -18.91 -6.05
C GLN A 129 12.10 -18.24 -7.35
N THR A 130 11.65 -16.98 -7.27
CA THR A 130 11.18 -16.21 -8.41
C THR A 130 12.00 -14.93 -8.54
N ASP A 131 12.69 -14.79 -9.67
CA ASP A 131 13.47 -13.60 -10.01
C ASP A 131 12.78 -12.83 -11.15
N ILE A 132 12.64 -11.51 -10.98
CA ILE A 132 12.08 -10.60 -11.98
C ILE A 132 13.22 -9.78 -12.58
N ILE A 133 13.41 -9.89 -13.89
CA ILE A 133 14.47 -9.20 -14.63
C ILE A 133 13.82 -8.29 -15.67
N ASN A 134 14.22 -7.02 -15.72
CA ASN A 134 13.82 -6.12 -16.81
C ASN A 134 14.62 -6.47 -18.07
N ILE A 135 13.91 -6.67 -19.18
CA ILE A 135 14.48 -6.98 -20.49
C ILE A 135 14.16 -5.88 -21.49
N ASP A 136 14.92 -5.80 -22.57
CA ASP A 136 14.61 -4.89 -23.67
C ASP A 136 13.57 -5.51 -24.64
N SER A 137 13.10 -4.71 -25.60
CA SER A 137 12.08 -5.14 -26.57
C SER A 137 12.57 -6.25 -27.50
N ALA A 138 13.87 -6.32 -27.78
CA ALA A 138 14.45 -7.34 -28.66
C ALA A 138 14.59 -8.67 -27.92
N ALA A 139 15.06 -8.64 -26.68
CA ALA A 139 15.12 -9.79 -25.78
C ALA A 139 13.72 -10.37 -25.56
N TYR A 140 12.70 -9.51 -25.36
CA TYR A 140 11.30 -9.95 -25.26
C TYR A 140 10.84 -10.69 -26.52
N ALA A 141 11.08 -10.13 -27.71
CA ALA A 141 10.66 -10.74 -28.98
C ALA A 141 11.38 -12.07 -29.27
N ASN A 142 12.57 -12.27 -28.72
CA ASN A 142 13.40 -13.45 -28.92
C ASN A 142 13.26 -14.51 -27.81
N VAL A 143 12.41 -14.29 -26.79
CA VAL A 143 12.14 -15.31 -25.76
C VAL A 143 11.48 -16.50 -26.44
N THR A 144 12.24 -17.58 -26.58
CA THR A 144 11.72 -18.87 -27.06
C THR A 144 10.96 -19.50 -25.90
N ILE A 145 9.65 -19.63 -26.03
CA ILE A 145 8.83 -20.31 -25.04
C ILE A 145 9.22 -21.80 -25.08
N SER A 146 10.00 -22.26 -24.11
CA SER A 146 10.22 -23.70 -23.92
C SER A 146 8.93 -24.27 -23.36
N THR A 147 8.11 -24.89 -24.22
CA THR A 147 6.98 -25.74 -23.82
C THR A 147 7.45 -26.99 -23.10
#